data_AF-A0A2N2EP83-F1
#
_entry.id   AF-A0A2N2EP83-F1
#
_cell.length_a   1.000
_cell.length_b   1.000
_cell.length_c   1.000
_cell.angle_alpha   90.00
_cell.angle_beta   90.00
_cell.angle_gamma   90.00
#
_symmetry.space_group_name_H-M   'P 1'
#
loop_
_entity.id
_entity.type
_entity.pdbx_description
1 polymer ?
#
loop_
_entity_poly.entity_id
_entity_poly.type
_entity_poly.pdbx_seq_one_letter_code
_entity_poly.pdbx_strand_id
1 'polypeptide(L)'
;MKNTIIFLLVMSAAIYSVLLAKPDMYFNKRVDYREFTVRSRAALTASEVGGTLESARERIAASELFKEGMKFDIYLPSSRGQFAFFTPLQKGDYVRVSALNGGIFIAAADFKAGEARKEPGDSKYRSLSSIITVGAAWEMTRRKLRPLTYMVMHEWKVRGYAAILAGLNGDFTPSDACAATGTPEQQDYRYRLMLETVLKEEQVFYNDLLDKNFSYQNADLRLKKAHCGR
;
A
#
# COMPACT_ATOMS: atom_id res chain seq x y z
N MET A 1 -10.10 -36.07 24.90
CA MET A 1 -10.78 -35.17 23.95
C MET A 1 -10.36 -33.70 24.08
N LYS A 2 -10.41 -33.07 25.27
CA LYS A 2 -10.00 -31.66 25.45
C LYS A 2 -8.56 -31.36 25.00
N ASN A 3 -7.60 -32.21 25.36
CA ASN A 3 -6.19 -32.03 24.98
C ASN A 3 -5.97 -32.19 23.45
N THR A 4 -6.75 -33.05 22.80
CA THR A 4 -6.69 -33.27 21.34
C THR A 4 -7.21 -32.04 20.58
N ILE A 5 -8.30 -31.43 21.04
CA ILE A 5 -8.86 -30.20 20.43
C ILE A 5 -7.88 -29.03 20.59
N ILE A 6 -7.29 -28.87 21.78
CA ILE A 6 -6.29 -27.83 22.03
C ILE A 6 -5.07 -28.03 21.12
N PHE A 7 -4.59 -29.26 20.99
CA PHE A 7 -3.46 -29.58 20.12
C PHE A 7 -3.74 -29.24 18.65
N LEU A 8 -4.92 -29.58 18.14
CA LEU A 8 -5.33 -29.24 16.76
C LEU A 8 -5.42 -27.73 16.52
N LEU A 9 -5.93 -26.97 17.49
CA LEU A 9 -5.99 -25.51 17.40
C LEU A 9 -4.59 -24.89 17.38
N VAL A 10 -3.68 -25.35 18.24
CA VAL A 10 -2.29 -24.86 18.27
C VAL A 10 -1.58 -25.18 16.96
N MET A 11 -1.73 -26.40 16.44
CA MET A 11 -1.15 -26.78 15.15
C MET A 11 -1.70 -25.93 14.00
N SER A 12 -3.00 -25.69 13.97
CA SER A 12 -3.63 -24.85 12.93
C SER A 12 -3.14 -23.40 13.00
N ALA A 13 -3.01 -22.85 14.21
CA ALA A 13 -2.46 -21.51 14.42
C ALA A 13 -0.98 -21.42 14.01
N ALA A 14 -0.18 -22.46 14.28
CA ALA A 14 1.22 -22.53 13.87
C ALA A 14 1.34 -22.56 12.34
N ILE A 15 0.58 -23.43 11.66
CA ILE A 15 0.55 -23.52 10.19
C ILE A 15 0.11 -22.18 9.59
N TYR A 16 -0.94 -21.57 10.13
CA TYR A 16 -1.41 -20.28 9.67
C TYR A 16 -0.35 -19.18 9.83
N SER A 17 0.35 -19.14 10.97
CA SER A 17 1.43 -18.19 11.21
C SER A 17 2.58 -18.36 10.21
N VAL A 18 2.93 -19.60 9.86
CA VAL A 18 3.93 -19.89 8.82
C VAL A 18 3.46 -19.38 7.46
N LEU A 19 2.18 -19.59 7.10
CA LEU A 19 1.63 -19.09 5.83
C LEU A 19 1.62 -17.56 5.75
N LEU A 20 1.34 -16.87 6.85
CA LEU A 20 1.42 -15.40 6.90
C LEU A 20 2.86 -14.89 6.76
N ALA A 21 3.83 -15.61 7.34
CA ALA A 21 5.24 -15.27 7.23
C ALA A 21 5.82 -15.58 5.84
N LYS A 22 5.40 -16.69 5.22
CA LYS A 22 5.86 -17.18 3.91
C LYS A 22 4.69 -17.46 2.95
N PRO A 23 4.00 -16.41 2.48
CA PRO A 23 2.85 -16.54 1.57
C PRO A 23 3.22 -17.15 0.22
N ASP A 24 4.48 -17.10 -0.20
CA ASP A 24 5.00 -17.75 -1.41
C ASP A 24 4.79 -19.27 -1.42
N MET A 25 4.68 -19.92 -0.26
CA MET A 25 4.28 -21.33 -0.17
C MET A 25 2.88 -21.59 -0.75
N TYR A 26 1.98 -20.60 -0.62
CA TYR A 26 0.64 -20.66 -1.18
C TYR A 26 0.61 -20.13 -2.61
N PHE A 27 1.22 -18.98 -2.86
CA PHE A 27 1.34 -18.33 -4.17
C PHE A 27 2.56 -18.85 -4.95
N ASN A 28 2.42 -20.09 -5.43
CA ASN A 28 3.52 -20.88 -5.98
C ASN A 28 3.90 -20.57 -7.44
N LYS A 29 3.13 -19.75 -8.17
CA LYS A 29 3.51 -19.24 -9.48
C LYS A 29 4.15 -17.87 -9.32
N ARG A 30 5.20 -17.58 -10.09
CA ARG A 30 5.91 -16.30 -10.04
C ARG A 30 6.25 -15.78 -11.43
N VAL A 31 6.25 -14.46 -11.55
CA VAL A 31 6.78 -13.72 -12.70
C VAL A 31 7.66 -12.60 -12.16
N ASP A 32 8.91 -12.58 -12.58
CA ASP A 32 9.87 -11.57 -12.17
C ASP A 32 9.93 -10.46 -13.22
N TYR A 33 9.92 -9.20 -12.76
CA TYR A 33 10.11 -8.03 -13.60
C TYR A 33 10.92 -6.99 -12.81
N ARG A 34 12.23 -6.91 -13.11
CA ARG A 34 13.17 -5.98 -12.47
C ARG A 34 13.13 -6.07 -10.93
N GLU A 35 12.61 -5.05 -10.24
CA GLU A 35 12.47 -4.99 -8.78
C GLU A 35 11.22 -5.71 -8.25
N PHE A 36 10.26 -6.06 -9.11
CA PHE A 36 9.00 -6.68 -8.73
C PHE A 36 9.00 -8.19 -8.98
N THR A 37 8.45 -8.93 -8.03
CA THR A 37 8.14 -10.35 -8.16
C THR A 37 6.64 -10.53 -7.95
N VAL A 38 5.90 -10.81 -9.02
CA VAL A 38 4.46 -11.06 -8.95
C VAL A 38 4.21 -12.54 -8.68
N ARG A 39 3.41 -12.84 -7.65
CA ARG A 39 3.12 -14.18 -7.15
C ARG A 39 1.63 -14.43 -7.13
N SER A 40 1.22 -15.56 -7.69
CA SER A 40 -0.18 -15.91 -7.90
C SER A 40 -0.40 -17.42 -7.87
N ARG A 41 -1.67 -17.84 -7.88
CA ARG A 41 -2.06 -19.23 -8.14
C ARG A 41 -2.29 -19.50 -9.62
N ALA A 42 -2.79 -18.50 -10.35
CA ALA A 42 -2.94 -18.54 -11.80
C ALA A 42 -1.60 -18.23 -12.48
N ALA A 43 -1.33 -18.86 -13.63
CA ALA A 43 -0.16 -18.51 -14.42
C ALA A 43 -0.34 -17.11 -15.03
N LEU A 44 0.70 -16.30 -14.96
CA LEU A 44 0.82 -15.01 -15.62
C LEU A 44 2.07 -15.02 -16.49
N THR A 45 2.07 -14.24 -17.56
CA THR A 45 3.22 -14.08 -18.45
C THR A 45 3.91 -12.73 -18.19
N ALA A 46 5.20 -12.65 -18.51
CA ALA A 46 5.96 -11.41 -18.41
C ALA A 46 5.38 -10.28 -19.27
N SER A 47 4.83 -10.62 -20.44
CA SER A 47 4.16 -9.66 -21.33
C SER A 47 2.88 -9.09 -20.74
N GLU A 48 2.11 -9.89 -19.99
CA GLU A 48 0.88 -9.41 -19.35
C GLU A 48 1.17 -8.40 -18.25
N VAL A 49 2.22 -8.61 -17.47
CA VAL A 49 2.51 -7.76 -16.30
C VAL A 49 3.43 -6.57 -16.61
N GLY A 50 4.27 -6.69 -17.65
CA GLY A 50 5.41 -5.80 -17.88
C GLY A 50 5.05 -4.32 -17.98
N GLY A 51 4.02 -3.95 -18.76
CA GLY A 51 3.64 -2.54 -18.93
C GLY A 51 3.19 -1.89 -17.62
N THR A 52 2.34 -2.58 -16.85
CA THR A 52 1.86 -2.09 -15.55
C THR A 52 3.00 -1.97 -14.54
N LEU A 53 3.91 -2.95 -14.50
CA LEU A 53 5.05 -2.96 -13.58
C LEU A 53 6.08 -1.89 -13.95
N GLU A 54 6.31 -1.61 -15.23
CA GLU A 54 7.20 -0.53 -15.65
C GLU A 54 6.64 0.83 -15.24
N SER A 55 5.36 1.11 -15.47
CA SER A 55 4.74 2.36 -15.03
C SER A 55 4.76 2.52 -13.51
N ALA A 56 4.64 1.44 -12.74
CA ALA A 56 4.81 1.48 -11.29
C ALA A 56 6.27 1.74 -10.89
N ARG A 57 7.22 1.13 -11.61
CA ARG A 57 8.66 1.31 -11.40
C ARG A 57 9.07 2.77 -11.61
N GLU A 58 8.67 3.38 -12.71
CA GLU A 58 8.98 4.78 -13.03
C GLU A 58 8.56 5.73 -11.90
N ARG A 59 7.39 5.48 -11.30
CA ARG A 59 6.88 6.28 -10.19
C ARG A 59 7.68 6.09 -8.90
N ILE A 60 8.03 4.84 -8.56
CA ILE A 60 8.83 4.60 -7.35
C ILE A 60 10.29 5.01 -7.55
N ALA A 61 10.81 5.02 -8.78
CA ALA A 61 12.18 5.47 -9.05
C ALA A 61 12.37 6.97 -8.76
N ALA A 62 11.30 7.76 -8.76
CA ALA A 62 11.33 9.17 -8.32
C ALA A 62 11.36 9.33 -6.79
N SER A 63 11.18 8.24 -6.04
CA SER A 63 11.26 8.24 -4.58
C SER A 63 12.71 8.30 -4.11
N GLU A 64 13.01 9.22 -3.20
CA GLU A 64 14.28 9.23 -2.46
C GLU A 64 14.50 7.99 -1.57
N LEU A 65 13.42 7.24 -1.25
CA LEU A 65 13.52 6.01 -0.47
C LEU A 65 13.88 4.81 -1.34
N PHE A 66 13.70 4.92 -2.65
CA PHE A 66 14.04 3.87 -3.58
C PHE A 66 15.57 3.73 -3.69
N LYS A 67 16.03 2.48 -3.66
CA LYS A 67 17.44 2.13 -3.89
C LYS A 67 17.51 1.00 -4.89
N GLU A 68 18.48 1.06 -5.79
CA GLU A 68 18.75 -0.05 -6.69
C GLU A 68 19.00 -1.34 -5.90
N GLY A 69 18.49 -2.45 -6.43
CA GLY A 69 18.53 -3.75 -5.76
C GLY A 69 17.39 -4.00 -4.76
N MET A 70 16.55 -3.01 -4.44
CA MET A 70 15.31 -3.28 -3.70
C MET A 70 14.42 -4.27 -4.47
N LYS A 71 13.84 -5.22 -3.74
CA LYS A 71 12.85 -6.18 -4.26
C LYS A 71 11.50 -6.00 -3.59
N PHE A 72 10.43 -6.14 -4.36
CA PHE A 72 9.04 -6.05 -3.92
C PHE A 72 8.28 -7.29 -4.35
N ASP A 73 7.81 -8.09 -3.38
CA ASP A 73 6.95 -9.23 -3.66
C ASP A 73 5.47 -8.78 -3.68
N ILE A 74 4.82 -8.97 -4.82
CA ILE A 74 3.40 -8.69 -5.02
C ILE A 74 2.64 -10.01 -5.00
N TYR A 75 1.63 -10.13 -4.16
CA TYR A 75 0.78 -11.30 -4.03
C TYR A 75 -0.61 -10.99 -4.57
N LEU A 76 -1.11 -11.89 -5.43
CA LEU A 76 -2.40 -11.76 -6.10
C LEU A 76 -3.39 -12.80 -5.60
N PRO A 77 -4.18 -12.46 -4.57
CA PRO A 77 -5.35 -13.22 -4.22
C PRO A 77 -6.35 -13.36 -5.37
N SER A 78 -6.97 -14.54 -5.49
CA SER A 78 -8.02 -14.83 -6.48
C SER A 78 -9.42 -14.37 -6.03
N SER A 79 -9.58 -14.03 -4.76
CA SER A 79 -10.86 -13.58 -4.19
C SER A 79 -10.67 -12.70 -2.97
N ARG A 80 -11.71 -11.98 -2.59
CA ARG A 80 -11.73 -11.15 -1.38
C ARG A 80 -11.46 -11.96 -0.11
N GLY A 81 -12.01 -13.18 -0.03
CA GLY A 81 -11.77 -14.08 1.11
C GLY A 81 -10.31 -14.47 1.24
N GLN A 82 -9.64 -14.77 0.13
CA GLN A 82 -8.21 -15.09 0.12
C GLN A 82 -7.35 -13.87 0.47
N PHE A 83 -7.74 -12.67 0.01
CA PHE A 83 -7.09 -11.43 0.44
C PHE A 83 -7.19 -11.26 1.96
N ALA A 84 -8.40 -11.35 2.51
CA ALA A 84 -8.63 -11.21 3.96
C ALA A 84 -7.90 -12.28 4.80
N PHE A 85 -7.70 -13.48 4.26
CA PHE A 85 -6.93 -14.54 4.90
C PHE A 85 -5.46 -14.16 5.09
N PHE A 86 -4.83 -13.53 4.10
CA PHE A 86 -3.42 -13.11 4.21
C PHE A 86 -3.25 -11.72 4.83
N THR A 87 -4.32 -10.92 4.89
CA THR A 87 -4.31 -9.58 5.49
C THR A 87 -5.44 -9.48 6.52
N PRO A 88 -5.33 -10.17 7.68
CA PRO A 88 -6.40 -10.19 8.67
C PRO A 88 -6.74 -8.78 9.16
N LEU A 89 -8.01 -8.58 9.53
CA LEU A 89 -8.58 -7.31 10.05
C LEU A 89 -8.77 -6.17 9.02
N GLN A 90 -8.58 -6.43 7.73
CA GLN A 90 -8.68 -5.40 6.68
C GLN A 90 -9.95 -5.50 5.85
N LYS A 91 -10.71 -4.39 5.76
CA LYS A 91 -11.96 -4.27 5.00
C LYS A 91 -11.90 -3.09 4.04
N GLY A 92 -12.21 -3.32 2.76
CA GLY A 92 -12.49 -2.24 1.80
C GLY A 92 -11.28 -1.57 1.14
N ASP A 93 -10.10 -2.19 1.17
CA ASP A 93 -8.87 -1.68 0.53
C ASP A 93 -8.51 -2.42 -0.76
N TYR A 94 -7.82 -1.70 -1.66
CA TYR A 94 -7.22 -2.24 -2.89
C TYR A 94 -5.89 -2.95 -2.65
N VAL A 95 -5.09 -2.48 -1.69
CA VAL A 95 -3.74 -2.96 -1.42
C VAL A 95 -3.41 -2.95 0.06
N ARG A 96 -2.59 -3.90 0.50
CA ARG A 96 -2.01 -3.94 1.84
C ARG A 96 -0.58 -4.44 1.80
N VAL A 97 0.24 -3.94 2.72
CA VAL A 97 1.60 -4.41 2.94
C VAL A 97 1.64 -5.16 4.26
N SER A 98 2.12 -6.40 4.23
CA SER A 98 2.31 -7.20 5.44
C SER A 98 3.40 -6.59 6.31
N ALA A 99 3.08 -6.30 7.57
CA ALA A 99 4.07 -5.84 8.53
C ALA A 99 5.16 -6.90 8.82
N LEU A 100 4.83 -8.19 8.62
CA LEU A 100 5.72 -9.31 8.95
C LEU A 100 6.82 -9.51 7.91
N ASN A 101 6.49 -9.48 6.62
CA ASN A 101 7.42 -9.82 5.54
C ASN A 101 7.51 -8.76 4.42
N GLY A 102 6.72 -7.69 4.49
CA GLY A 102 6.71 -6.64 3.48
C GLY A 102 6.04 -7.01 2.16
N GLY A 103 5.35 -8.15 2.10
CA GLY A 103 4.60 -8.58 0.93
C GLY A 103 3.45 -7.62 0.61
N ILE A 104 3.31 -7.24 -0.65
CA ILE A 104 2.28 -6.34 -1.17
C ILE A 104 1.12 -7.18 -1.69
N PHE A 105 0.00 -7.22 -0.99
CA PHE A 105 -1.21 -7.92 -1.40
C PHE A 105 -2.14 -6.98 -2.14
N ILE A 106 -2.60 -7.36 -3.32
CA ILE A 106 -3.58 -6.58 -4.11
C ILE A 106 -4.90 -7.36 -4.16
N ALA A 107 -5.99 -6.74 -3.72
CA ALA A 107 -7.25 -7.43 -3.49
C ALA A 107 -7.85 -8.09 -4.74
N ALA A 108 -7.82 -7.38 -5.86
CA ALA A 108 -8.12 -7.90 -7.18
C ALA A 108 -7.35 -7.10 -8.23
N ALA A 109 -6.55 -7.78 -9.04
CA ALA A 109 -5.71 -7.16 -10.08
C ALA A 109 -6.06 -7.73 -11.45
N ASP A 110 -6.31 -6.86 -12.41
CA ASP A 110 -6.42 -7.18 -13.83
C ASP A 110 -5.28 -6.49 -14.57
N PHE A 111 -4.24 -7.25 -14.91
CA PHE A 111 -3.08 -6.73 -15.62
C PHE A 111 -3.36 -6.43 -17.10
N LYS A 112 -4.38 -7.06 -17.70
CA LYS A 112 -4.76 -6.79 -19.10
C LYS A 112 -5.48 -5.47 -19.22
N ALA A 113 -6.39 -5.19 -18.29
CA ALA A 113 -7.09 -3.90 -18.20
C ALA A 113 -6.24 -2.80 -17.54
N GLY A 114 -5.19 -3.17 -16.80
CA GLY A 114 -4.40 -2.22 -16.00
C GLY A 114 -5.18 -1.70 -14.78
N GLU A 115 -6.07 -2.53 -14.23
CA GLU A 115 -7.04 -2.14 -13.21
C GLU A 115 -6.84 -2.90 -11.90
N ALA A 116 -7.08 -2.21 -10.78
CA ALA A 116 -7.19 -2.76 -9.45
C ALA A 116 -8.59 -2.52 -8.89
N ARG A 117 -9.15 -3.53 -8.23
CA ARG A 117 -10.50 -3.51 -7.63
C ARG A 117 -10.44 -3.95 -6.16
N LYS A 118 -11.45 -3.61 -5.36
CA LYS A 118 -11.53 -4.05 -3.95
C LYS A 118 -11.98 -5.51 -3.86
N GLU A 119 -12.78 -5.94 -4.83
CA GLU A 119 -13.20 -7.31 -5.07
C GLU A 119 -13.29 -7.58 -6.59
N PRO A 120 -13.07 -8.83 -7.06
CA PRO A 120 -13.26 -9.16 -8.47
C PRO A 120 -14.70 -8.83 -8.93
N GLY A 121 -14.83 -8.12 -10.05
CA GLY A 121 -16.13 -7.73 -10.62
C GLY A 121 -16.76 -6.46 -10.06
N ASP A 122 -16.17 -5.80 -9.05
CA ASP A 122 -16.62 -4.47 -8.61
C ASP A 122 -16.67 -3.51 -9.79
N SER A 123 -17.64 -2.58 -9.85
CA SER A 123 -17.70 -1.59 -10.94
C SER A 123 -16.63 -0.49 -10.81
N LYS A 124 -16.22 -0.18 -9.57
CA LYS A 124 -15.19 0.82 -9.28
C LYS A 124 -13.80 0.21 -9.36
N TYR A 125 -12.90 0.88 -10.08
CA TYR A 125 -11.51 0.48 -10.22
C TYR A 125 -10.58 1.67 -10.10
N ARG A 126 -9.29 1.37 -9.93
CA ARG A 126 -8.19 2.33 -10.03
C ARG A 126 -7.11 1.76 -10.94
N SER A 127 -6.22 2.63 -11.42
CA SER A 127 -5.02 2.19 -12.12
C SER A 127 -4.21 1.22 -11.26
N LEU A 128 -3.92 0.03 -11.79
CA LEU A 128 -3.16 -1.01 -11.11
C LEU A 128 -1.73 -0.57 -10.82
N SER A 129 -1.09 0.16 -11.73
CA SER A 129 0.25 0.71 -11.51
C SER A 129 0.27 1.71 -10.35
N SER A 130 -0.76 2.54 -10.20
CA SER A 130 -0.91 3.43 -9.04
C SER A 130 -1.03 2.62 -7.74
N ILE A 131 -1.83 1.55 -7.72
CA ILE A 131 -2.01 0.71 -6.54
C ILE A 131 -0.73 -0.05 -6.16
N ILE A 132 0.03 -0.54 -7.14
CA ILE A 132 1.35 -1.14 -6.92
C ILE A 132 2.31 -0.10 -6.35
N THR A 133 2.31 1.12 -6.89
CA THR A 133 3.12 2.24 -6.40
C THR A 133 2.81 2.54 -4.93
N VAL A 134 1.53 2.56 -4.54
CA VAL A 134 1.12 2.73 -3.13
C VAL A 134 1.70 1.63 -2.25
N GLY A 135 1.56 0.37 -2.65
CA GLY A 135 2.10 -0.77 -1.90
C GLY A 135 3.63 -0.70 -1.77
N ALA A 136 4.33 -0.37 -2.85
CA ALA A 136 5.78 -0.21 -2.84
C ALA A 136 6.22 0.96 -1.96
N ALA A 137 5.52 2.09 -1.98
CA ALA A 137 5.80 3.24 -1.11
C ALA A 137 5.64 2.89 0.38
N TRP A 138 4.59 2.14 0.73
CA TRP A 138 4.39 1.64 2.09
C TRP A 138 5.52 0.70 2.52
N GLU A 139 5.95 -0.20 1.63
CA GLU A 139 7.06 -1.13 1.92
C GLU A 139 8.41 -0.41 2.05
N MET A 140 8.72 0.56 1.17
CA MET A 140 9.92 1.39 1.29
C MET A 140 9.95 2.15 2.62
N THR A 141 8.80 2.70 3.02
CA THR A 141 8.64 3.38 4.31
C THR A 141 8.81 2.41 5.49
N ARG A 142 8.24 1.21 5.41
CA ARG A 142 8.39 0.15 6.41
C ARG A 142 9.87 -0.24 6.60
N ARG A 143 10.63 -0.38 5.51
CA ARG A 143 12.07 -0.72 5.56
C ARG A 143 12.93 0.37 6.20
N LYS A 144 12.54 1.63 6.02
CA LYS A 144 13.24 2.77 6.61
C LYS A 144 13.04 2.85 8.12
N LEU A 145 11.88 2.43 8.61
CA LEU A 145 11.48 2.60 10.00
C LEU A 145 11.66 1.33 10.83
N ARG A 146 11.84 1.52 12.15
CA ARG A 146 11.78 0.40 13.09
C ARG A 146 10.34 -0.13 13.14
N PRO A 147 10.12 -1.46 13.30
CA PRO A 147 8.78 -2.04 13.26
C PRO A 147 7.76 -1.39 14.20
N LEU A 148 8.16 -1.09 15.45
CA LEU A 148 7.29 -0.41 16.43
C LEU A 148 6.96 1.02 16.00
N THR A 149 7.94 1.76 15.49
CA THR A 149 7.75 3.12 14.98
C THR A 149 6.77 3.13 13.81
N TYR A 150 6.87 2.14 12.90
CA TYR A 150 5.95 2.00 11.78
C TYR A 150 4.51 1.76 12.24
N MET A 151 4.30 0.94 13.28
CA MET A 151 2.95 0.65 13.81
C MET A 151 2.29 1.87 14.46
N VAL A 152 3.06 2.76 15.09
CA VAL A 152 2.53 3.95 15.79
C VAL A 152 2.60 5.22 14.93
N MET A 153 3.16 5.13 13.73
CA MET A 153 3.34 6.29 12.87
C MET A 153 2.00 6.82 12.39
N HIS A 154 1.90 8.14 12.31
CA HIS A 154 0.71 8.80 11.81
C HIS A 154 0.45 8.41 10.34
N GLU A 155 -0.74 7.85 10.10
CA GLU A 155 -1.15 7.35 8.78
C GLU A 155 -1.00 8.39 7.67
N TRP A 156 -1.16 9.68 8.00
CA TRP A 156 -1.10 10.75 7.02
C TRP A 156 0.26 10.91 6.35
N LYS A 157 1.38 10.64 7.06
CA LYS A 157 2.71 10.71 6.45
C LYS A 157 2.87 9.59 5.42
N VAL A 158 2.47 8.37 5.77
CA VAL A 158 2.64 7.18 4.93
C VAL A 158 1.71 7.20 3.72
N ARG A 159 0.43 7.42 3.99
CA ARG A 159 -0.61 7.45 2.95
C ARG A 159 -0.46 8.68 2.07
N GLY A 160 -0.10 9.83 2.64
CA GLY A 160 0.21 11.04 1.87
C GLY A 160 1.37 10.81 0.91
N TYR A 161 2.48 10.20 1.38
CA TYR A 161 3.64 9.95 0.53
C TYR A 161 3.34 8.97 -0.59
N ALA A 162 2.63 7.89 -0.27
CA ALA A 162 2.15 6.94 -1.26
C ALA A 162 1.23 7.60 -2.30
N ALA A 163 0.36 8.52 -1.87
CA ALA A 163 -0.53 9.26 -2.76
C ALA A 163 0.22 10.25 -3.68
N ILE A 164 1.29 10.89 -3.19
CA ILE A 164 2.19 11.72 -4.01
C ILE A 164 2.82 10.87 -5.12
N LEU A 165 3.50 9.78 -4.76
CA LEU A 165 4.20 8.93 -5.74
C LEU A 165 3.24 8.27 -6.74
N ALA A 166 2.07 7.83 -6.26
CA ALA A 166 1.06 7.21 -7.10
C ALA A 166 0.21 8.21 -7.89
N GLY A 167 0.45 9.53 -7.77
CA GLY A 167 -0.32 10.57 -8.47
C GLY A 167 -1.81 10.49 -8.19
N LEU A 168 -2.19 10.16 -6.95
CA LEU A 168 -3.60 9.98 -6.57
C LEU A 168 -4.27 11.33 -6.38
N ASN A 169 -4.83 11.85 -7.47
CA ASN A 169 -5.63 13.07 -7.45
C ASN A 169 -7.13 12.76 -7.42
N GLY A 170 -7.55 11.66 -8.05
CA GLY A 170 -8.97 11.39 -8.30
C GLY A 170 -9.63 12.54 -9.07
N ASP A 171 -10.95 12.68 -8.91
CA ASP A 171 -11.72 13.84 -9.38
C ASP A 171 -11.79 14.95 -8.32
N PHE A 172 -10.88 14.94 -7.34
CA PHE A 172 -10.90 15.87 -6.21
C PHE A 172 -10.19 17.18 -6.55
N THR A 173 -10.79 18.26 -6.10
CA THR A 173 -10.28 19.62 -6.14
C THR A 173 -9.66 20.00 -4.80
N PRO A 174 -8.78 21.02 -4.71
CA PRO A 174 -8.21 21.46 -3.43
C PRO A 174 -9.25 21.75 -2.34
N SER A 175 -10.43 22.26 -2.71
CA SER A 175 -11.55 22.48 -1.78
C SER A 175 -12.10 21.20 -1.14
N ASP A 176 -11.98 20.05 -1.80
CA ASP A 176 -12.47 18.77 -1.28
C ASP A 176 -11.62 18.28 -0.08
N ALA A 177 -10.39 18.76 0.06
CA ALA A 177 -9.56 18.48 1.24
C ALA A 177 -10.02 19.26 2.49
N CYS A 178 -10.82 20.31 2.30
CA CYS A 178 -11.33 21.18 3.36
C CYS A 178 -12.62 20.64 4.00
N ALA A 179 -13.35 19.78 3.29
CA ALA A 179 -14.58 19.17 3.78
C ALA A 179 -14.31 18.05 4.80
N ALA A 180 -15.36 17.65 5.53
CA ALA A 180 -15.33 16.41 6.29
C ALA A 180 -15.14 15.25 5.31
N THR A 181 -14.22 14.35 5.62
CA THR A 181 -13.83 13.25 4.73
C THR A 181 -14.92 12.19 4.68
N GLY A 182 -15.57 12.06 3.51
CA GLY A 182 -16.67 11.11 3.29
C GLY A 182 -16.22 9.76 2.73
N THR A 183 -15.02 9.65 2.18
CA THR A 183 -14.49 8.40 1.57
C THR A 183 -12.99 8.19 1.87
N PRO A 184 -12.51 6.93 1.90
CA PRO A 184 -11.07 6.64 1.98
C PRO A 184 -10.25 7.30 0.87
N GLU A 185 -10.83 7.43 -0.33
CA GLU A 185 -10.27 8.14 -1.48
C GLU A 185 -9.97 9.62 -1.15
N GLN A 186 -10.97 10.32 -0.61
CA GLN A 186 -10.83 11.72 -0.21
C GLN A 186 -9.83 11.88 0.94
N GLN A 187 -9.72 10.88 1.82
CA GLN A 187 -8.72 10.86 2.89
C GLN A 187 -7.30 10.79 2.32
N ASP A 188 -7.04 9.91 1.34
CA ASP A 188 -5.73 9.82 0.68
C ASP A 188 -5.36 11.14 0.00
N TYR A 189 -6.33 11.76 -0.69
CA TYR A 189 -6.14 13.06 -1.34
C TYR A 189 -5.81 14.17 -0.33
N ARG A 190 -6.54 14.23 0.79
CA ARG A 190 -6.26 15.18 1.88
C ARG A 190 -4.86 14.98 2.46
N TYR A 191 -4.47 13.73 2.69
CA TYR A 191 -3.14 13.39 3.20
C TYR A 191 -2.02 13.75 2.22
N ARG A 192 -2.27 13.59 0.91
CA ARG A 192 -1.37 14.06 -0.15
C ARG A 192 -1.10 15.55 -0.03
N LEU A 193 -2.15 16.38 -0.09
CA LEU A 193 -2.03 17.83 -0.03
C LEU A 193 -1.41 18.32 1.30
N MET A 194 -1.76 17.67 2.40
CA MET A 194 -1.20 18.00 3.70
C MET A 194 0.31 17.73 3.74
N LEU A 195 0.75 16.59 3.22
CA LEU A 195 2.16 16.27 3.15
C LEU A 195 2.91 17.19 2.18
N GLU A 196 2.37 17.45 0.99
CA GLU A 196 2.95 18.40 0.02
C GLU A 196 3.13 19.79 0.64
N THR A 197 2.14 20.25 1.41
CA THR A 197 2.19 21.55 2.10
C THR A 197 3.31 21.56 3.13
N VAL A 198 3.41 20.53 3.98
CA VAL A 198 4.46 20.44 5.00
C VAL A 198 5.85 20.35 4.37
N LEU A 199 6.05 19.52 3.36
CA LEU A 199 7.35 19.38 2.68
C LEU A 199 7.78 20.70 2.03
N LYS A 200 6.84 21.42 1.41
CA LYS A 200 7.10 22.72 0.78
C LYS A 200 7.42 23.81 1.79
N GLU A 201 6.70 23.90 2.90
CA GLU A 201 6.94 24.92 3.92
C GLU A 201 8.25 24.69 4.68
N GLU A 202 8.54 23.44 5.03
CA GLU A 202 9.74 23.07 5.78
C GLU A 202 10.98 22.96 4.90
N GLN A 203 10.82 22.98 3.57
CA GLN A 203 11.92 22.80 2.59
C GLN A 203 12.74 21.54 2.89
N VAL A 204 12.05 20.45 3.26
CA VAL A 204 12.67 19.15 3.58
C VAL A 204 12.13 18.05 2.69
N PHE A 205 12.86 16.95 2.61
CA PHE A 205 12.40 15.75 1.95
C PHE A 205 11.57 14.86 2.90
N TYR A 206 10.86 13.88 2.33
CA TYR A 206 10.02 12.96 3.08
C TYR A 206 10.85 12.12 4.07
N ASN A 207 12.03 11.67 3.66
CA ASN A 207 12.95 10.91 4.49
C ASN A 207 13.33 11.68 5.77
N ASP A 208 13.54 13.00 5.68
CA ASP A 208 13.84 13.84 6.84
C ASP A 208 12.60 14.04 7.73
N LEU A 209 11.41 14.11 7.13
CA LEU A 209 10.16 14.27 7.85
C LEU A 209 9.80 13.03 8.68
N LEU A 210 10.22 11.83 8.26
CA LEU A 210 9.95 10.59 9.00
C LEU A 210 10.52 10.63 10.42
N ASP A 211 11.69 11.24 10.61
CA ASP A 211 12.37 11.33 11.91
C ASP A 211 11.86 12.52 12.76
N LYS A 212 11.11 13.45 12.18
CA LYS A 212 10.56 14.62 12.88
C LYS A 212 9.21 14.34 13.53
N ASN A 213 9.03 14.77 14.77
CA ASN A 213 7.76 14.67 15.49
C ASN A 213 6.76 15.75 15.03
N PHE A 214 6.11 15.52 13.89
CA PHE A 214 5.03 16.35 13.38
C PHE A 214 3.68 15.77 13.75
N SER A 215 2.91 16.55 14.52
CA SER A 215 1.54 16.20 14.86
C SER A 215 0.61 16.34 13.64
N TYR A 216 -0.40 15.49 13.59
CA TYR A 216 -1.47 15.58 12.59
C TYR A 216 -2.16 16.95 12.63
N GLN A 217 -2.43 17.48 13.83
CA GLN A 217 -3.14 18.75 14.02
C GLN A 217 -2.39 19.93 13.39
N ASN A 218 -1.07 19.97 13.55
CA ASN A 218 -0.26 21.03 12.95
C ASN A 218 -0.25 20.94 11.43
N ALA A 219 -0.16 19.72 10.87
CA ALA A 219 -0.21 19.50 9.44
C ALA A 219 -1.60 19.86 8.86
N ASP A 220 -2.67 19.52 9.58
CA ASP A 220 -4.05 19.86 9.21
C ASP A 220 -4.31 21.38 9.21
N LEU A 221 -3.77 22.10 10.21
CA LEU A 221 -3.86 23.56 10.26
C LEU A 221 -3.14 24.20 9.06
N ARG A 222 -1.95 23.71 8.70
CA ARG A 222 -1.19 24.21 7.54
C ARG A 222 -1.92 23.95 6.23
N LEU A 223 -2.48 22.75 6.05
CA LEU A 223 -3.34 22.42 4.90
C LEU A 223 -4.49 23.42 4.79
N LYS A 224 -5.21 23.68 5.89
CA LYS A 224 -6.34 24.62 5.90
C LYS A 224 -5.93 26.04 5.55
N LYS A 225 -4.79 26.49 6.07
CA LYS A 225 -4.25 27.82 5.78
C LYS A 225 -3.89 27.98 4.31
N ALA A 226 -3.30 26.95 3.72
CA ALA A 226 -2.85 26.97 2.34
C ALA A 226 -3.99 26.81 1.32
N HIS A 227 -5.00 25.98 1.59
CA HIS A 227 -5.99 25.57 0.59
C HIS A 227 -7.45 25.88 0.93
N CYS A 228 -7.75 26.23 2.18
CA CYS A 228 -9.12 26.42 2.67
C CYS A 228 -9.42 27.86 3.10
N GLY A 229 -8.46 28.79 2.97
CA GLY A 229 -8.62 30.19 3.36
C GLY A 229 -8.83 30.39 4.86
N ARG A 230 -8.33 29.48 5.71
CA ARG A 230 -8.49 29.49 7.17
C ARG A 230 -7.18 29.19 7.89
#